data_AF-W9GS39-F1
#
_entry.id   AF-W9GS39-F1
#
_cell.length_a   1.000
_cell.length_b   1.000
_cell.length_c   1.000
_cell.angle_alpha   90.00
_cell.angle_beta   90.00
_cell.angle_gamma   90.00
#
_symmetry.space_group_name_H-M   'P 1'
#
loop_
_entity.id
_entity.type
_entity.pdbx_description
1 polymer ?
#
loop_
_entity_poly.entity_id
_entity_poly.type
_entity_poly.pdbx_seq_one_letter_code
_entity_poly.pdbx_strand_id
1 'polypeptide(L)'
;MPNRPSPIRSRAGSPPSRPRQPREPGHAEAPLKLTRRGMLTFGVLGAATVLGAGTAVLGGGDTAVPVTMTPEVHASPVAVESTELQTHTKVGGAAYVYEVDGQPTAYYVTTAFRTRLERWYATHLKETGQRPDEVRSFGAWTPGAEGSWHGSGEAFDVARLRAKGKDLVSARYDKWRDDTAAEVRTRLRLYWQLAAGLHLEFADVVTYLYDSNHSNHIHVDTGRFGPTGAPRLIPRSEVQVQAVQAMCRHVWGRAGVEITGHLDTATRDATAKVIADHGGQHAIDDGVEGWRAFLLPTLRAA
;
A
#
# COMPACT_ATOMS: atom_id res chain seq x y z
N MET A 1 -29.66 75.91 34.08
CA MET A 1 -29.63 75.29 32.73
C MET A 1 -29.63 73.77 32.89
N PRO A 2 -30.39 73.03 32.09
CA PRO A 2 -30.91 71.71 32.45
C PRO A 2 -29.98 70.56 32.06
N ASN A 3 -29.89 69.56 32.95
CA ASN A 3 -29.27 68.26 32.74
C ASN A 3 -30.05 67.45 31.69
N ARG A 4 -29.39 67.08 30.59
CA ARG A 4 -29.86 66.05 29.64
C ARG A 4 -29.29 64.68 30.03
N PRO A 5 -30.12 63.64 30.20
CA PRO A 5 -29.63 62.28 30.36
C PRO A 5 -29.30 61.63 29.00
N SER A 6 -28.22 60.86 28.97
CA SER A 6 -27.76 60.05 27.83
C SER A 6 -28.68 58.85 27.54
N PRO A 7 -28.84 58.43 26.28
CA PRO A 7 -29.74 57.34 25.91
C PRO A 7 -29.14 55.95 26.16
N ILE A 8 -30.01 55.07 26.68
CA ILE A 8 -29.84 53.63 26.85
C ILE A 8 -29.72 52.96 25.46
N ARG A 9 -28.60 52.29 25.19
CA ARG A 9 -28.45 51.43 24.00
C ARG A 9 -29.17 50.10 24.22
N SER A 10 -30.27 49.90 23.48
CA SER A 10 -30.99 48.64 23.35
C SER A 10 -30.15 47.59 22.59
N ARG A 11 -30.05 46.39 23.17
CA ARG A 11 -29.52 45.17 22.53
C ARG A 11 -30.32 44.83 21.26
N ALA A 12 -29.63 44.70 20.13
CA ALA A 12 -30.18 44.11 18.92
C ALA A 12 -30.42 42.60 19.15
N GLY A 13 -31.65 42.16 18.86
CA GLY A 13 -32.06 40.76 18.93
C GLY A 13 -31.37 39.91 17.87
N SER A 14 -31.02 38.68 18.24
CA SER A 14 -30.54 37.66 17.32
C SER A 14 -31.68 37.22 16.37
N PRO A 15 -31.41 37.00 15.07
CA PRO A 15 -32.40 36.51 14.13
C PRO A 15 -32.79 35.05 14.44
N PRO A 16 -34.05 34.66 14.21
CA PRO A 16 -34.51 33.29 14.45
C PRO A 16 -33.83 32.30 13.51
N SER A 17 -33.38 31.18 14.08
CA SER A 17 -32.79 30.05 13.38
C SER A 17 -33.80 29.46 12.39
N ARG A 18 -33.43 29.35 11.11
CA ARG A 18 -34.24 28.63 10.11
C ARG A 18 -34.37 27.16 10.50
N PRO A 19 -35.58 26.56 10.45
CA PRO A 19 -35.75 25.13 10.61
C PRO A 19 -35.03 24.37 9.49
N ARG A 20 -34.19 23.41 9.86
CA ARG A 20 -33.52 22.46 8.95
C ARG A 20 -34.61 21.65 8.24
N GLN A 21 -34.69 21.74 6.92
CA GLN A 21 -35.52 20.84 6.13
C GLN A 21 -34.94 19.42 6.17
N PRO A 22 -35.80 18.38 6.26
CA PRO A 22 -35.37 16.98 6.13
C PRO A 22 -34.75 16.75 4.75
N ARG A 23 -33.58 16.11 4.71
CA ARG A 23 -33.00 15.60 3.46
C ARG A 23 -33.89 14.48 2.93
N GLU A 24 -34.34 14.61 1.70
CA GLU A 24 -34.96 13.50 0.97
C GLU A 24 -33.98 12.33 0.83
N PRO A 25 -34.45 11.07 0.95
CA PRO A 25 -33.64 9.90 0.68
C PRO A 25 -33.29 9.85 -0.81
N GLY A 26 -31.98 9.92 -1.09
CA GLY A 26 -31.44 9.78 -2.44
C GLY A 26 -31.85 8.44 -3.05
N HIS A 27 -32.25 8.50 -4.32
CA HIS A 27 -32.58 7.36 -5.16
C HIS A 27 -31.53 6.25 -5.05
N ALA A 28 -31.98 5.03 -4.79
CA ALA A 28 -31.17 3.84 -4.90
C ALA A 28 -30.72 3.67 -6.36
N GLU A 29 -29.43 3.85 -6.63
CA GLU A 29 -28.83 3.48 -7.90
C GLU A 29 -28.89 1.96 -8.06
N ALA A 30 -29.41 1.52 -9.21
CA ALA A 30 -29.48 0.12 -9.57
C ALA A 30 -28.06 -0.48 -9.73
N PRO A 31 -27.86 -1.77 -9.41
CA PRO A 31 -26.55 -2.42 -9.57
C PRO A 31 -26.11 -2.39 -11.04
N LEU A 32 -24.99 -1.71 -11.30
CA LEU A 32 -24.30 -1.71 -12.59
C LEU A 32 -23.93 -3.14 -12.98
N LYS A 33 -24.56 -3.63 -14.06
CA LYS A 33 -24.16 -4.88 -14.72
C LYS A 33 -22.82 -4.67 -15.41
N LEU A 34 -21.74 -5.16 -14.80
CA LEU A 34 -20.39 -5.20 -15.38
C LEU A 34 -20.37 -6.07 -16.64
N THR A 35 -20.17 -5.45 -17.81
CA THR A 35 -19.85 -6.13 -19.06
C THR A 35 -18.33 -6.17 -19.26
N ARG A 36 -17.83 -7.19 -19.99
CA ARG A 36 -16.41 -7.55 -20.20
C ARG A 36 -15.51 -6.48 -20.87
N ARG A 37 -15.97 -5.24 -21.02
CA ARG A 37 -15.21 -4.14 -21.65
C ARG A 37 -15.45 -2.87 -20.87
N GLY A 38 -14.57 -2.59 -19.90
CA GLY A 38 -14.60 -1.31 -19.18
C GLY A 38 -14.07 -1.42 -17.76
N MET A 39 -12.76 -1.62 -17.61
CA MET A 39 -12.04 -1.25 -16.39
C MET A 39 -10.55 -1.20 -16.71
N LEU A 40 -10.10 -0.07 -17.24
CA LEU A 40 -8.70 0.38 -17.19
C LEU A 40 -8.76 1.91 -17.20
N THR A 41 -9.03 2.48 -16.03
CA THR A 41 -8.82 3.91 -15.78
C THR A 41 -7.63 3.99 -14.84
N PHE A 42 -6.42 3.95 -15.41
CA PHE A 42 -5.20 4.17 -14.64
C PHE A 42 -5.12 5.66 -14.27
N GLY A 43 -5.02 5.93 -12.97
CA GLY A 43 -4.80 7.27 -12.45
C GLY A 43 -3.39 7.73 -12.81
N VAL A 44 -3.31 8.68 -13.73
CA VAL A 44 -2.08 9.42 -14.05
C VAL A 44 -1.88 10.49 -12.97
N LEU A 45 -0.74 10.47 -12.29
CA LEU A 45 -0.33 11.54 -11.39
C LEU A 45 1.11 11.99 -11.69
N GLY A 46 1.20 13.16 -12.34
CA GLY A 46 2.19 14.21 -12.08
C GLY A 46 3.65 13.95 -12.46
N ALA A 47 4.01 14.25 -13.71
CA ALA A 47 5.39 14.42 -14.14
C ALA A 47 6.01 15.73 -13.57
N ALA A 48 7.14 15.61 -12.88
CA ALA A 48 8.05 16.73 -12.63
C ALA A 48 9.46 16.32 -13.10
N THR A 49 9.92 16.97 -14.16
CA THR A 49 11.27 16.78 -14.72
C THR A 49 12.32 17.48 -13.85
N VAL A 50 13.30 16.74 -13.34
CA VAL A 50 14.56 17.29 -12.85
C VAL A 50 15.72 16.52 -13.47
N LEU A 51 16.50 17.22 -14.31
CA LEU A 51 17.81 16.79 -14.79
C LEU A 51 18.82 16.94 -13.65
N GLY A 52 19.44 15.84 -13.22
CA GLY A 52 20.50 15.84 -12.22
C GLY A 52 21.59 14.83 -12.57
N ALA A 53 22.68 15.31 -13.17
CA ALA A 53 23.91 14.56 -13.35
C ALA A 53 24.61 14.40 -11.99
N GLY A 54 24.81 13.15 -11.54
CA GLY A 54 25.56 12.83 -10.33
C GLY A 54 26.91 12.23 -10.67
N THR A 55 27.97 13.03 -10.53
CA THR A 55 29.36 12.57 -10.51
C THR A 55 29.65 11.84 -9.19
N ALA A 56 30.12 10.60 -9.26
CA ALA A 56 30.58 9.85 -8.09
C ALA A 56 31.94 10.38 -7.63
N VAL A 57 31.99 10.96 -6.43
CA VAL A 57 33.24 11.29 -5.73
C VAL A 57 33.62 10.09 -4.86
N LEU A 58 34.71 9.42 -5.22
CA LEU A 58 35.38 8.44 -4.37
C LEU A 58 36.26 9.22 -3.37
N GLY A 59 35.81 9.30 -2.12
CA GLY A 59 36.57 9.86 -1.00
C GLY A 59 36.55 8.90 0.17
N GLY A 60 37.71 8.36 0.53
CA GLY A 60 37.93 7.56 1.72
C GLY A 60 37.93 8.41 2.98
N GLY A 61 37.34 7.87 4.05
CA GLY A 61 37.35 8.44 5.40
C GLY A 61 36.45 7.62 6.31
N ASP A 62 37.07 6.87 7.22
CA ASP A 62 36.40 6.09 8.27
C ASP A 62 35.47 6.97 9.11
N THR A 63 34.17 6.87 8.82
CA THR A 63 33.09 6.97 9.79
C THR A 63 32.07 5.93 9.36
N ALA A 64 31.71 5.01 10.25
CA ALA A 64 30.68 4.00 9.98
C ALA A 64 29.33 4.72 9.76
N VAL A 65 29.07 5.14 8.53
CA VAL A 65 27.73 5.49 8.08
C VAL A 65 26.96 4.17 8.12
N PRO A 66 25.97 4.01 9.00
CA PRO A 66 25.20 2.78 9.03
C PRO A 66 24.55 2.62 7.64
N VAL A 67 24.59 1.38 7.11
CA VAL A 67 24.11 0.93 5.77
C VAL A 67 22.60 1.18 5.54
N THR A 68 21.98 2.03 6.36
CA THR A 68 20.59 1.95 6.80
C THR A 68 19.67 2.97 6.13
N MET A 69 20.20 3.98 5.44
CA MET A 69 19.43 5.03 4.78
C MET A 69 19.52 4.92 3.26
N THR A 70 18.86 3.90 2.69
CA THR A 70 18.65 3.88 1.24
C THR A 70 17.99 5.21 0.82
N PRO A 71 18.59 5.97 -0.12
CA PRO A 71 18.00 7.21 -0.60
C PRO A 71 16.65 6.96 -1.29
N GLU A 72 15.66 7.81 -1.01
CA GLU A 72 14.44 7.84 -1.81
C GLU A 72 14.81 8.34 -3.21
N VAL A 73 14.44 7.60 -4.24
CA VAL A 73 14.50 8.05 -5.63
C VAL A 73 13.10 8.38 -6.08
N HIS A 74 12.97 9.38 -6.94
CA HIS A 74 11.69 9.73 -7.56
C HIS A 74 11.80 9.48 -9.06
N ALA A 75 11.77 8.20 -9.42
CA ALA A 75 11.79 7.81 -10.83
C ALA A 75 10.39 7.97 -11.43
N SER A 76 10.34 8.35 -12.71
CA SER A 76 9.12 8.32 -13.49
C SER A 76 9.07 7.02 -14.31
N PRO A 77 7.91 6.35 -14.42
CA PRO A 77 7.80 5.18 -15.28
C PRO A 77 7.98 5.57 -16.74
N VAL A 78 8.74 4.76 -17.47
CA VAL A 78 8.91 4.86 -18.92
C VAL A 78 8.24 3.65 -19.55
N ALA A 79 7.22 3.88 -20.38
CA ALA A 79 6.54 2.79 -21.06
C ALA A 79 7.48 2.07 -22.03
N VAL A 80 7.41 0.75 -22.06
CA VAL A 80 8.23 -0.12 -22.90
C VAL A 80 7.37 -1.14 -23.64
N GLU A 81 7.90 -1.63 -24.76
CA GLU A 81 7.27 -2.72 -25.50
C GLU A 81 7.52 -4.07 -24.84
N SER A 82 6.62 -5.04 -25.06
CA SER A 82 6.76 -6.39 -24.50
C SER A 82 8.09 -7.08 -24.86
N THR A 83 8.68 -6.74 -26.00
CA THR A 83 9.96 -7.28 -26.47
C THR A 83 11.16 -6.84 -25.62
N GLU A 84 10.98 -5.80 -24.80
CA GLU A 84 11.99 -5.29 -23.87
C GLU A 84 11.87 -5.94 -22.48
N LEU A 85 10.84 -6.76 -22.26
CA LEU A 85 10.52 -7.38 -20.98
C LEU A 85 10.79 -8.88 -20.98
N GLN A 86 11.01 -9.42 -19.79
CA GLN A 86 11.10 -10.87 -19.58
C GLN A 86 9.70 -11.46 -19.43
N THR A 87 9.44 -12.56 -20.14
CA THR A 87 8.19 -13.31 -20.06
C THR A 87 8.30 -14.43 -19.02
N HIS A 88 7.28 -14.56 -18.18
CA HIS A 88 7.25 -15.54 -17.12
C HIS A 88 5.86 -16.13 -16.90
N THR A 89 5.78 -17.35 -16.35
CA THR A 89 4.51 -18.03 -16.04
C THR A 89 4.35 -18.37 -14.56
N LYS A 90 5.35 -18.02 -13.74
CA LYS A 90 5.39 -18.32 -12.31
C LYS A 90 5.99 -17.18 -11.52
N VAL A 91 5.53 -17.01 -10.28
CA VAL A 91 6.17 -16.19 -9.24
C VAL A 91 6.67 -17.17 -8.17
N GLY A 92 7.98 -17.27 -8.01
CA GLY A 92 8.59 -18.37 -7.26
C GLY A 92 8.15 -19.73 -7.78
N GLY A 93 7.64 -20.57 -6.88
CA GLY A 93 7.10 -21.88 -7.20
C GLY A 93 5.65 -21.87 -7.71
N ALA A 94 4.92 -20.77 -7.52
CA ALA A 94 3.49 -20.69 -7.80
C ALA A 94 3.19 -20.29 -9.24
N ALA A 95 2.14 -20.86 -9.82
CA ALA A 95 1.63 -20.45 -11.13
C ALA A 95 1.11 -19.01 -11.08
N TYR A 96 1.43 -18.22 -12.09
CA TYR A 96 0.78 -16.93 -12.32
C TYR A 96 -0.58 -17.18 -12.98
N VAL A 97 -1.64 -16.71 -12.34
CA VAL A 97 -3.02 -16.86 -12.82
C VAL A 97 -3.66 -15.49 -12.93
N TYR A 98 -4.25 -15.18 -14.09
CA TYR A 98 -4.97 -13.93 -14.25
C TYR A 98 -6.29 -14.00 -13.47
N GLU A 99 -6.53 -13.05 -12.57
CA GLU A 99 -7.65 -13.09 -11.62
C GLU A 99 -9.01 -12.99 -12.32
N VAL A 100 -9.07 -12.34 -13.48
CA VAL A 100 -10.35 -12.05 -14.18
C VAL A 100 -10.97 -13.29 -14.80
N ASP A 101 -10.18 -14.12 -15.49
CA ASP A 101 -10.67 -15.34 -16.16
C ASP A 101 -10.24 -16.64 -15.44
N GLY A 102 -9.39 -16.51 -14.42
CA GLY A 102 -8.88 -17.63 -13.64
C GLY A 102 -7.93 -18.54 -14.41
N GLN A 103 -7.39 -18.09 -15.55
CA GLN A 103 -6.50 -18.89 -16.39
C GLN A 103 -5.03 -18.67 -16.04
N PRO A 104 -4.22 -19.75 -15.98
CA PRO A 104 -2.77 -19.63 -16.01
C PRO A 104 -2.34 -18.90 -17.28
N THR A 105 -1.48 -17.89 -17.14
CA THR A 105 -1.00 -17.11 -18.29
C THR A 105 0.43 -16.65 -18.08
N ALA A 106 1.00 -15.99 -19.09
CA ALA A 106 2.27 -15.32 -18.98
C ALA A 106 2.11 -13.88 -18.48
N TYR A 107 3.13 -13.37 -17.80
CA TYR A 107 3.27 -11.97 -17.42
C TYR A 107 4.65 -11.46 -17.82
N TYR A 108 4.75 -10.14 -17.96
CA TYR A 108 5.93 -9.46 -18.52
C TYR A 108 6.44 -8.43 -17.52
N VAL A 109 7.71 -8.49 -17.16
CA VAL A 109 8.35 -7.56 -16.21
C VAL A 109 9.84 -7.41 -16.51
N THR A 110 10.47 -6.37 -15.95
CA THR A 110 11.94 -6.24 -15.98
C THR A 110 12.61 -7.31 -15.10
N THR A 111 13.86 -7.64 -15.40
CA THR A 111 14.66 -8.59 -14.61
C THR A 111 14.80 -8.15 -13.15
N ALA A 112 14.96 -6.85 -12.91
CA ALA A 112 15.14 -6.31 -11.56
C ALA A 112 13.85 -6.41 -10.74
N PHE A 113 12.71 -6.06 -11.34
CA PHE A 113 11.42 -6.20 -10.70
C PHE A 113 11.07 -7.67 -10.44
N ARG A 114 11.34 -8.57 -11.39
CA ARG A 114 11.23 -10.02 -11.18
C ARG A 114 12.01 -10.48 -9.97
N THR A 115 13.26 -10.04 -9.83
CA THR A 115 14.12 -10.42 -8.70
C THR A 115 13.50 -10.03 -7.36
N ARG A 116 12.85 -8.86 -7.26
CA ARG A 116 12.12 -8.45 -6.05
C ARG A 116 10.93 -9.34 -5.76
N LEU A 117 10.11 -9.64 -6.78
CA LEU A 117 8.97 -10.56 -6.62
C LEU A 117 9.41 -11.94 -6.12
N GLU A 118 10.54 -12.46 -6.62
CA GLU A 118 11.10 -13.72 -6.15
C GLU A 118 11.54 -13.68 -4.68
N ARG A 119 12.21 -12.59 -4.26
CA ARG A 119 12.61 -12.41 -2.86
C ARG A 119 11.41 -12.25 -1.95
N TRP A 120 10.39 -11.51 -2.38
CA TRP A 120 9.12 -11.40 -1.64
C TRP A 120 8.49 -12.78 -1.46
N TYR A 121 8.34 -13.55 -2.54
CA TYR A 121 7.75 -14.89 -2.48
C TYR A 121 8.56 -15.83 -1.57
N ALA A 122 9.89 -15.84 -1.71
CA ALA A 122 10.76 -16.67 -0.87
C ALA A 122 10.66 -16.28 0.61
N THR A 123 10.60 -14.97 0.90
CA THR A 123 10.43 -14.46 2.26
C THR A 123 9.05 -14.84 2.82
N HIS A 124 7.98 -14.65 2.04
CA HIS A 124 6.63 -15.06 2.43
C HIS A 124 6.58 -16.55 2.81
N LEU A 125 7.13 -17.41 1.95
CA LEU A 125 7.21 -18.84 2.19
C LEU A 125 7.98 -19.16 3.47
N LYS A 126 9.17 -18.57 3.65
CA LYS A 126 10.04 -18.82 4.79
C LYS A 126 9.39 -18.39 6.10
N GLU A 127 8.79 -17.20 6.13
CA GLU A 127 8.35 -16.56 7.36
C GLU A 127 6.91 -16.97 7.76
N THR A 128 6.07 -17.40 6.82
CA THR A 128 4.68 -17.83 7.11
C THR A 128 4.47 -19.33 7.01
N GLY A 129 5.37 -20.07 6.36
CA GLY A 129 5.17 -21.48 6.00
C GLY A 129 4.09 -21.72 4.94
N GLN A 130 3.39 -20.67 4.48
CA GLN A 130 2.38 -20.76 3.44
C GLN A 130 3.04 -21.10 2.10
N ARG A 131 2.54 -22.16 1.46
CA ARG A 131 3.02 -22.67 0.17
C ARG A 131 1.95 -22.50 -0.90
N PRO A 132 1.74 -21.28 -1.42
CA PRO A 132 0.81 -21.08 -2.52
C PRO A 132 1.26 -21.89 -3.75
N ASP A 133 0.30 -22.47 -4.47
CA ASP A 133 0.49 -23.04 -5.80
C ASP A 133 -0.02 -22.11 -6.91
N GLU A 134 -0.83 -21.09 -6.56
CA GLU A 134 -1.23 -19.99 -7.44
C GLU A 134 -0.97 -18.63 -6.78
N VAL A 135 -0.41 -17.69 -7.55
CA VAL A 135 -0.50 -16.25 -7.30
C VAL A 135 -1.48 -15.69 -8.32
N ARG A 136 -2.61 -15.18 -7.84
CA ARG A 136 -3.60 -14.52 -8.70
C ARG A 136 -3.32 -13.03 -8.79
N SER A 137 -3.43 -12.48 -9.99
CA SER A 137 -3.06 -11.10 -10.27
C SER A 137 -3.97 -10.41 -11.29
N PHE A 138 -4.10 -9.09 -11.19
CA PHE A 138 -4.76 -8.25 -12.21
C PHE A 138 -3.80 -7.77 -13.31
N GLY A 139 -2.52 -8.13 -13.24
CA GLY A 139 -1.55 -7.76 -14.26
C GLY A 139 -0.21 -7.34 -13.67
N ALA A 140 0.81 -7.41 -14.51
CA ALA A 140 2.13 -6.86 -14.24
C ALA A 140 2.53 -5.80 -15.28
N TRP A 141 2.15 -6.00 -16.54
CA TRP A 141 2.40 -5.05 -17.62
C TRP A 141 1.15 -4.81 -18.47
N THR A 142 0.98 -3.57 -18.93
CA THR A 142 -0.10 -3.18 -19.85
C THR A 142 0.48 -2.40 -21.04
N PRO A 143 0.27 -2.85 -22.29
CA PRO A 143 0.76 -2.13 -23.47
C PRO A 143 0.14 -0.73 -23.56
N GLY A 144 0.96 0.25 -23.92
CA GLY A 144 0.52 1.64 -24.12
C GLY A 144 0.11 2.39 -22.85
N ALA A 145 0.41 1.86 -21.66
CA ALA A 145 0.12 2.52 -20.38
C ALA A 145 1.18 3.60 -20.06
N GLU A 146 1.18 4.69 -20.83
CA GLU A 146 2.09 5.82 -20.60
C GLU A 146 1.94 6.41 -19.20
N GLY A 147 3.07 6.73 -18.56
CA GLY A 147 3.08 7.30 -17.20
C GLY A 147 2.67 6.33 -16.08
N SER A 148 2.51 5.04 -16.38
CA SER A 148 2.19 3.99 -15.40
C SER A 148 3.35 3.02 -15.21
N TRP A 149 3.59 2.57 -13.98
CA TRP A 149 4.57 1.50 -13.68
C TRP A 149 4.20 0.16 -14.34
N HIS A 150 2.92 -0.07 -14.66
CA HIS A 150 2.54 -1.20 -15.51
C HIS A 150 3.03 -1.01 -16.95
N GLY A 151 3.14 0.22 -17.46
CA GLY A 151 3.71 0.47 -18.78
C GLY A 151 5.20 0.15 -18.84
N SER A 152 5.94 0.32 -17.73
CA SER A 152 7.37 0.02 -17.64
C SER A 152 7.70 -1.44 -17.30
N GLY A 153 6.70 -2.26 -16.98
CA GLY A 153 6.91 -3.63 -16.52
C GLY A 153 7.55 -3.70 -15.12
N GLU A 154 7.32 -2.68 -14.29
CA GLU A 154 7.86 -2.56 -12.92
C GLU A 154 6.73 -2.39 -11.89
N ALA A 155 5.57 -2.96 -12.17
CA ALA A 155 4.45 -3.07 -11.26
C ALA A 155 3.84 -4.46 -11.23
N PHE A 156 3.08 -4.76 -10.18
CA PHE A 156 2.34 -6.01 -10.04
C PHE A 156 1.12 -5.83 -9.14
N ASP A 157 -0.03 -6.34 -9.57
CA ASP A 157 -1.26 -6.30 -8.78
C ASP A 157 -1.53 -7.66 -8.15
N VAL A 158 -1.28 -7.83 -6.85
CA VAL A 158 -1.54 -9.08 -6.13
C VAL A 158 -3.02 -9.14 -5.75
N ALA A 159 -3.75 -10.12 -6.27
CA ALA A 159 -5.15 -10.35 -5.93
C ALA A 159 -5.33 -11.42 -4.85
N ARG A 160 -4.64 -12.57 -4.96
CA ARG A 160 -4.75 -13.69 -4.00
C ARG A 160 -3.51 -14.58 -3.98
N LEU A 161 -3.29 -15.23 -2.85
CA LEU A 161 -2.43 -16.39 -2.72
C LEU A 161 -3.32 -17.62 -2.49
N ARG A 162 -3.14 -18.68 -3.28
CA ARG A 162 -3.99 -19.89 -3.18
C ARG A 162 -3.16 -21.15 -3.11
N ALA A 163 -3.70 -22.16 -2.43
CA ALA A 163 -3.17 -23.51 -2.41
C ALA A 163 -4.32 -24.51 -2.50
N LYS A 164 -4.19 -25.52 -3.36
CA LYS A 164 -5.13 -26.64 -3.49
C LYS A 164 -6.58 -26.15 -3.72
N GLY A 165 -6.73 -25.12 -4.56
CA GLY A 165 -8.02 -24.52 -4.90
C GLY A 165 -8.66 -23.68 -3.79
N LYS A 166 -7.94 -23.37 -2.70
CA LYS A 166 -8.44 -22.53 -1.60
C LYS A 166 -7.58 -21.28 -1.44
N ASP A 167 -8.22 -20.18 -1.06
CA ASP A 167 -7.52 -18.94 -0.75
C ASP A 167 -6.77 -19.10 0.57
N LEU A 168 -5.45 -18.89 0.54
CA LEU A 168 -4.62 -18.72 1.72
C LEU A 168 -4.75 -17.28 2.24
N VAL A 169 -4.69 -16.32 1.31
CA VAL A 169 -4.89 -14.89 1.55
C VAL A 169 -5.59 -14.28 0.34
N SER A 170 -6.52 -13.35 0.57
CA SER A 170 -7.23 -12.63 -0.49
C SER A 170 -7.10 -11.12 -0.30
N ALA A 171 -6.49 -10.44 -1.27
CA ALA A 171 -6.44 -8.98 -1.36
C ALA A 171 -7.72 -8.37 -1.95
N ARG A 172 -8.73 -9.20 -2.24
CA ARG A 172 -10.05 -8.80 -2.77
C ARG A 172 -10.96 -8.19 -1.70
N TYR A 173 -10.59 -7.06 -1.10
CA TYR A 173 -11.43 -6.38 -0.09
C TYR A 173 -12.88 -6.20 -0.58
N ASP A 174 -13.05 -5.89 -1.86
CA ASP A 174 -14.33 -5.81 -2.58
C ASP A 174 -15.22 -7.06 -2.48
N LYS A 175 -14.66 -8.23 -2.18
CA LYS A 175 -15.38 -9.50 -2.11
C LYS A 175 -15.79 -9.92 -0.71
N TRP A 176 -15.17 -9.35 0.32
CA TRP A 176 -15.34 -9.85 1.69
C TRP A 176 -15.56 -8.77 2.74
N ARG A 177 -15.48 -7.48 2.40
CA ARG A 177 -15.72 -6.38 3.36
C ARG A 177 -17.12 -6.41 4.00
N ASP A 178 -18.08 -7.03 3.32
CA ASP A 178 -19.48 -7.16 3.74
C ASP A 178 -19.78 -8.55 4.35
N ASP A 179 -18.75 -9.40 4.57
CA ASP A 179 -18.85 -10.66 5.30
C ASP A 179 -19.18 -10.40 6.80
N THR A 180 -19.34 -11.46 7.59
CA THR A 180 -19.53 -11.29 9.03
C THR A 180 -18.31 -10.60 9.69
N ALA A 181 -18.54 -9.85 10.76
CA ALA A 181 -17.45 -9.15 11.45
C ALA A 181 -16.31 -10.09 11.91
N ALA A 182 -16.60 -11.36 12.20
CA ALA A 182 -15.59 -12.35 12.55
C ALA A 182 -14.73 -12.73 11.34
N GLU A 183 -15.35 -12.98 10.19
CA GLU A 183 -14.66 -13.28 8.93
C GLU A 183 -13.84 -12.09 8.45
N VAL A 184 -14.42 -10.89 8.47
CA VAL A 184 -13.74 -9.63 8.12
C VAL A 184 -12.48 -9.44 8.96
N ARG A 185 -12.55 -9.67 10.29
CA ARG A 185 -11.37 -9.56 11.17
C ARG A 185 -10.27 -10.53 10.77
N THR A 186 -10.61 -11.80 10.52
CA THR A 186 -9.61 -12.80 10.09
C THR A 186 -9.00 -12.43 8.75
N ARG A 187 -9.81 -11.95 7.79
CA ARG A 187 -9.33 -11.54 6.46
C ARG A 187 -8.46 -10.30 6.52
N LEU A 188 -8.82 -9.30 7.32
CA LEU A 188 -7.99 -8.12 7.54
C LEU A 188 -6.64 -8.50 8.14
N ARG A 189 -6.59 -9.41 9.12
CA ARG A 189 -5.31 -9.89 9.67
C ARG A 189 -4.43 -10.48 8.56
N LEU A 190 -4.96 -11.41 7.77
CA LEU A 190 -4.21 -12.06 6.69
C LEU A 190 -3.82 -11.07 5.57
N TYR A 191 -4.71 -10.13 5.23
CA TYR A 191 -4.45 -9.07 4.25
C TYR A 191 -3.25 -8.22 4.67
N TRP A 192 -3.23 -7.75 5.92
CA TRP A 192 -2.17 -6.87 6.41
C TRP A 192 -0.86 -7.62 6.68
N GLN A 193 -0.90 -8.93 6.89
CA GLN A 193 0.29 -9.79 6.86
C GLN A 193 0.90 -9.89 5.47
N LEU A 194 0.07 -10.11 4.44
CA LEU A 194 0.52 -10.10 3.04
C LEU A 194 1.13 -8.74 2.67
N ALA A 195 0.45 -7.64 3.02
CA ALA A 195 0.97 -6.28 2.80
C ALA A 195 2.31 -6.06 3.54
N ALA A 196 2.47 -6.58 4.75
CA ALA A 196 3.74 -6.48 5.47
C ALA A 196 4.88 -7.21 4.74
N GLY A 197 4.60 -8.39 4.20
CA GLY A 197 5.54 -9.13 3.36
C GLY A 197 5.92 -8.37 2.09
N LEU A 198 4.95 -7.76 1.41
CA LEU A 198 5.20 -6.93 0.22
C LEU A 198 6.06 -5.70 0.57
N HIS A 199 5.79 -5.05 1.71
CA HIS A 199 6.55 -3.89 2.16
C HIS A 199 8.03 -4.16 2.50
N LEU A 200 8.43 -5.43 2.65
CA LEU A 200 9.83 -5.80 2.80
C LEU A 200 10.64 -5.63 1.51
N GLU A 201 9.98 -5.68 0.34
CA GLU A 201 10.61 -5.57 -0.98
C GLU A 201 10.16 -4.35 -1.80
N PHE A 202 9.02 -3.76 -1.46
CA PHE A 202 8.43 -2.61 -2.15
C PHE A 202 8.07 -1.49 -1.16
N ALA A 203 8.32 -0.24 -1.54
CA ALA A 203 7.88 0.90 -0.72
C ALA A 203 6.50 1.39 -1.09
N ASP A 204 6.21 1.39 -2.39
CA ASP A 204 4.90 1.69 -2.94
C ASP A 204 4.10 0.39 -2.92
N VAL A 205 3.31 0.23 -1.85
CA VAL A 205 2.36 -0.88 -1.66
C VAL A 205 0.99 -0.26 -1.43
N VAL A 206 0.21 -0.14 -2.50
CA VAL A 206 -1.06 0.57 -2.49
C VAL A 206 -2.19 -0.42 -2.19
N THR A 207 -3.05 -0.07 -1.26
CA THR A 207 -4.07 -0.96 -0.68
C THR A 207 -5.48 -0.38 -0.87
N TYR A 208 -6.50 -1.12 -0.45
CA TYR A 208 -7.90 -0.64 -0.46
C TYR A 208 -8.13 0.67 0.30
N LEU A 209 -7.20 1.11 1.14
CA LEU A 209 -7.28 2.40 1.86
C LEU A 209 -6.96 3.60 0.97
N TYR A 210 -6.30 3.39 -0.17
CA TYR A 210 -5.92 4.48 -1.06
C TYR A 210 -7.11 5.02 -1.85
N ASP A 211 -7.81 4.15 -2.59
CA ASP A 211 -9.02 4.49 -3.33
C ASP A 211 -9.85 3.23 -3.66
N SER A 212 -10.97 3.44 -4.36
CA SER A 212 -11.86 2.35 -4.80
C SER A 212 -11.25 1.42 -5.85
N ASN A 213 -10.29 1.89 -6.64
CA ASN A 213 -9.65 1.10 -7.70
C ASN A 213 -8.74 0.02 -7.12
N HIS A 214 -8.23 0.22 -5.90
CA HIS A 214 -7.41 -0.76 -5.17
C HIS A 214 -8.23 -1.61 -4.20
N SER A 215 -9.56 -1.59 -4.29
CA SER A 215 -10.40 -2.44 -3.46
C SER A 215 -10.32 -3.93 -3.82
N ASN A 216 -9.78 -4.27 -4.99
CA ASN A 216 -9.68 -5.64 -5.49
C ASN A 216 -8.23 -6.17 -5.56
N HIS A 217 -7.20 -5.41 -5.16
CA HIS A 217 -5.82 -5.91 -5.17
C HIS A 217 -4.91 -5.06 -4.28
N ILE A 218 -3.70 -5.55 -4.04
CA ILE A 218 -2.59 -4.72 -3.58
C ILE A 218 -1.68 -4.47 -4.79
N HIS A 219 -1.47 -3.20 -5.12
CA HIS A 219 -0.52 -2.79 -6.15
C HIS A 219 0.87 -2.64 -5.53
N VAL A 220 1.91 -3.10 -6.22
CA VAL A 220 3.30 -2.82 -5.85
C VAL A 220 4.12 -2.36 -7.04
N ASP A 221 5.01 -1.40 -6.80
CA ASP A 221 5.95 -0.89 -7.81
C ASP A 221 7.31 -0.50 -7.20
N THR A 222 8.25 -0.07 -8.04
CA THR A 222 9.63 0.30 -7.64
C THR A 222 9.91 1.80 -7.64
N GLY A 223 8.89 2.67 -7.66
CA GLY A 223 9.07 4.10 -7.92
C GLY A 223 9.91 4.85 -6.89
N ARG A 224 9.76 4.54 -5.59
CA ARG A 224 10.44 5.29 -4.51
C ARG A 224 11.85 4.86 -4.15
N PHE A 225 12.27 3.63 -4.48
CA PHE A 225 13.63 3.13 -4.17
C PHE A 225 14.32 2.47 -5.37
N GLY A 226 13.71 2.57 -6.54
CA GLY A 226 14.22 2.03 -7.79
C GLY A 226 14.36 0.51 -7.76
N PRO A 227 15.04 -0.07 -8.76
CA PRO A 227 15.17 -1.51 -8.89
C PRO A 227 16.01 -2.17 -7.80
N THR A 228 16.96 -1.45 -7.17
CA THR A 228 17.96 -2.02 -6.25
C THR A 228 17.90 -1.50 -4.80
N GLY A 229 17.22 -0.37 -4.53
CA GLY A 229 17.17 0.22 -3.19
C GLY A 229 16.28 -0.55 -2.22
N ALA A 230 16.75 -0.75 -0.99
CA ALA A 230 15.98 -1.41 0.06
C ALA A 230 14.88 -0.47 0.62
N PRO A 231 13.62 -0.91 0.70
CA PRO A 231 12.55 -0.10 1.29
C PRO A 231 12.82 0.22 2.76
N ARG A 232 12.40 1.42 3.15
CA ARG A 232 12.27 1.86 4.54
C ARG A 232 11.00 2.68 4.70
N LEU A 233 10.60 2.93 5.94
CA LEU A 233 9.54 3.88 6.21
C LEU A 233 9.94 5.28 5.70
N ILE A 234 9.00 5.93 5.01
CA ILE A 234 9.01 7.34 4.68
C ILE A 234 7.94 7.98 5.57
N PRO A 235 8.31 8.63 6.69
CA PRO A 235 7.33 9.13 7.67
C PRO A 235 6.26 10.08 7.11
N ARG A 236 6.58 10.75 5.99
CA ARG A 236 5.66 11.65 5.26
C ARG A 236 4.76 10.95 4.23
N SER A 237 4.90 9.65 4.03
CA SER A 237 4.09 8.87 3.09
C SER A 237 2.81 8.41 3.77
N GLU A 238 1.69 9.06 3.44
CA GLU A 238 0.37 8.74 3.98
C GLU A 238 0.04 7.25 3.81
N VAL A 239 0.29 6.70 2.62
CA VAL A 239 0.01 5.29 2.29
C VAL A 239 0.79 4.32 3.16
N GLN A 240 2.09 4.55 3.37
CA GLN A 240 2.90 3.68 4.23
C GLN A 240 2.46 3.78 5.69
N VAL A 241 2.15 4.98 6.16
CA VAL A 241 1.71 5.19 7.54
C VAL A 241 0.35 4.54 7.78
N GLN A 242 -0.59 4.68 6.84
CA GLN A 242 -1.88 3.96 6.89
C GLN A 242 -1.66 2.44 6.97
N ALA A 243 -0.73 1.89 6.19
CA ALA A 243 -0.40 0.47 6.25
C ALA A 243 0.14 0.06 7.63
N VAL A 244 1.07 0.83 8.21
CA VAL A 244 1.59 0.59 9.57
C VAL A 244 0.47 0.62 10.60
N GLN A 245 -0.41 1.63 10.55
CA GLN A 245 -1.54 1.77 11.47
C GLN A 245 -2.51 0.59 11.33
N ALA A 246 -2.80 0.17 10.11
CA ALA A 246 -3.66 -0.96 9.84
C ALA A 246 -3.04 -2.29 10.32
N MET A 247 -1.72 -2.47 10.18
CA MET A 247 -1.00 -3.61 10.77
C MET A 247 -1.08 -3.59 12.30
N CYS A 248 -0.84 -2.45 12.94
CA CYS A 248 -1.01 -2.30 14.39
C CYS A 248 -2.43 -2.69 14.83
N ARG A 249 -3.45 -2.21 14.12
CA ARG A 249 -4.85 -2.45 14.46
C ARG A 249 -5.30 -3.89 14.21
N HIS A 250 -5.05 -4.40 13.01
CA HIS A 250 -5.64 -5.66 12.53
C HIS A 250 -4.78 -6.89 12.77
N VAL A 251 -3.44 -6.73 12.80
CA VAL A 251 -2.53 -7.84 13.10
C VAL A 251 -2.25 -7.91 14.60
N TRP A 252 -1.95 -6.76 15.22
CA TRP A 252 -1.53 -6.70 16.61
C TRP A 252 -2.63 -6.31 17.61
N GLY A 253 -3.87 -6.11 17.14
CA GLY A 253 -5.02 -5.83 18.00
C GLY A 253 -4.95 -4.49 18.74
N ARG A 254 -4.15 -3.53 18.25
CA ARG A 254 -3.96 -2.21 18.87
C ARG A 254 -5.13 -1.28 18.50
N ALA A 255 -6.28 -1.48 19.13
CA ALA A 255 -7.50 -0.72 18.84
C ALA A 255 -7.40 0.80 19.08
N GLY A 256 -6.41 1.26 19.87
CA GLY A 256 -6.13 2.68 20.08
C GLY A 256 -5.31 3.35 18.97
N VAL A 257 -4.90 2.61 17.94
CA VAL A 257 -4.25 3.17 16.74
C VAL A 257 -5.33 3.41 15.69
N GLU A 258 -5.55 4.69 15.38
CA GLU A 258 -6.44 5.12 14.31
C GLU A 258 -5.69 5.16 12.97
N ILE A 259 -6.39 4.85 11.88
CA ILE A 259 -5.81 4.85 10.53
C ILE A 259 -6.01 6.25 9.94
N THR A 260 -5.06 7.13 10.22
CA THR A 260 -5.09 8.55 9.83
C THR A 260 -4.12 8.89 8.71
N GLY A 261 -3.11 8.04 8.46
CA GLY A 261 -2.00 8.34 7.56
C GLY A 261 -0.97 9.34 8.12
N HIS A 262 -1.11 9.76 9.37
CA HIS A 262 -0.13 10.58 10.08
C HIS A 262 0.61 9.76 11.14
N LEU A 263 1.96 9.81 11.12
CA LEU A 263 2.79 9.03 12.04
C LEU A 263 2.80 9.68 13.44
N ASP A 264 1.71 9.46 14.17
CA ASP A 264 1.46 10.01 15.49
C ASP A 264 2.11 9.20 16.62
N THR A 265 2.02 9.71 17.86
CA THR A 265 2.57 9.07 19.06
C THR A 265 1.98 7.69 19.30
N ALA A 266 0.67 7.50 19.10
CA ALA A 266 0.02 6.20 19.32
C ALA A 266 0.57 5.14 18.36
N THR A 267 0.80 5.50 17.10
CA THR A 267 1.41 4.63 16.09
C THR A 267 2.86 4.31 16.44
N ARG A 268 3.65 5.31 16.87
CA ARG A 268 5.05 5.14 17.29
C ARG A 268 5.17 4.22 18.52
N ASP A 269 4.35 4.43 19.53
CA ASP A 269 4.35 3.60 20.74
C ASP A 269 3.93 2.16 20.43
N ALA A 270 2.92 1.97 19.58
CA ALA A 270 2.45 0.65 19.16
C ALA A 270 3.52 -0.12 18.37
N THR A 271 4.20 0.54 17.44
CA THR A 271 5.28 -0.06 16.64
C THR A 271 6.51 -0.36 17.50
N ALA A 272 6.93 0.57 18.37
CA ALA A 272 8.02 0.36 19.32
C ALA A 272 7.78 -0.85 20.22
N LYS A 273 6.54 -1.02 20.72
CA LYS A 273 6.16 -2.20 21.50
C LYS A 273 6.27 -3.49 20.69
N VAL A 274 5.77 -3.52 19.45
CA VAL A 274 5.88 -4.71 18.58
C VAL A 274 7.35 -5.07 18.34
N ILE A 275 8.19 -4.08 18.03
CA ILE A 275 9.61 -4.27 17.78
C ILE A 275 10.32 -4.82 19.04
N ALA A 276 10.08 -4.22 20.20
CA ALA A 276 10.67 -4.65 21.46
C ALA A 276 10.22 -6.06 21.87
N ASP A 277 8.92 -6.37 21.74
CA ASP A 277 8.36 -7.70 22.03
C ASP A 277 9.00 -8.80 21.14
N HIS A 278 9.64 -8.44 20.03
CA HIS A 278 10.34 -9.34 19.10
C HIS A 278 11.86 -9.11 19.05
N GLY A 279 12.44 -8.47 20.08
CA GLY A 279 13.88 -8.35 20.28
C GLY A 279 14.58 -7.31 19.39
N GLY A 280 13.84 -6.45 18.69
CA GLY A 280 14.43 -5.33 17.95
C GLY A 280 14.72 -4.13 18.86
N GLN A 281 15.66 -3.29 18.43
CA GLN A 281 16.11 -2.11 19.18
C GLN A 281 15.95 -0.79 18.41
N HIS A 282 15.49 -0.87 17.17
CA HIS A 282 15.36 0.26 16.25
C HIS A 282 13.95 0.84 16.31
N ALA A 283 13.81 2.16 16.23
CA ALA A 283 12.53 2.78 15.92
C ALA A 283 12.11 2.41 14.50
N ILE A 284 10.81 2.42 14.20
CA ILE A 284 10.30 2.02 12.87
C ILE A 284 10.84 2.90 11.73
N ASP A 285 11.23 4.15 12.02
CA ASP A 285 11.84 5.11 11.09
C ASP A 285 13.38 5.14 11.11
N ASP A 286 14.04 4.24 11.85
CA ASP A 286 15.51 4.07 11.85
C ASP A 286 15.98 3.29 10.61
N GLY A 287 15.61 3.78 9.42
CA GLY A 287 16.06 3.20 8.16
C GLY A 287 15.46 1.83 7.83
N VAL A 288 16.21 1.04 7.07
CA VAL A 288 15.81 -0.29 6.59
C VAL A 288 15.63 -1.28 7.75
N GLU A 289 16.47 -1.18 8.78
CA GLU A 289 16.53 -2.06 9.93
C GLU A 289 15.30 -1.87 10.80
N GLY A 290 14.95 -0.61 11.12
CA GLY A 290 13.72 -0.27 11.82
C GLY A 290 12.47 -0.76 11.11
N TRP A 291 12.41 -0.53 9.79
CA TRP A 291 11.32 -0.98 8.95
C TRP A 291 11.15 -2.51 8.99
N ARG A 292 12.25 -3.25 8.77
CA ARG A 292 12.24 -4.71 8.77
C ARG A 292 11.96 -5.30 10.16
N ALA A 293 12.44 -4.64 11.23
CA ALA A 293 12.20 -5.07 12.61
C ALA A 293 10.72 -5.05 12.97
N PHE A 294 9.91 -4.18 12.36
CA PHE A 294 8.46 -4.18 12.51
C PHE A 294 7.76 -5.16 11.54
N LEU A 295 8.16 -5.16 10.28
CA LEU A 295 7.45 -5.92 9.23
C LEU A 295 7.64 -7.43 9.34
N LEU A 296 8.83 -7.92 9.70
CA LEU A 296 9.09 -9.35 9.81
C LEU A 296 8.23 -10.02 10.88
N PRO A 297 8.16 -9.52 12.13
CA PRO A 297 7.18 -10.00 13.10
C PRO A 297 5.74 -9.91 12.61
N THR A 298 5.39 -8.82 11.93
CA THR A 298 4.01 -8.61 11.45
C THR A 298 3.61 -9.67 10.43
N LEU A 299 4.50 -9.98 9.47
CA LEU A 299 4.32 -11.06 8.50
C LEU A 299 4.12 -12.43 9.18
N ARG A 300 4.86 -12.71 10.26
CA ARG A 300 4.85 -13.99 10.99
C ARG A 300 3.64 -14.22 11.89
N ALA A 301 2.88 -13.18 12.25
CA ALA A 301 1.88 -13.22 13.32
C ALA A 301 0.61 -14.07 13.01
N ALA A 302 0.68 -15.03 12.07
CA ALA A 302 -0.42 -15.85 11.56
C ALA A 302 -0.74 -17.01 12.51
#